data_AF-A0A2H5X172-F1
#
_entry.id   AF-A0A2H5X172-F1
#
_cell.length_a   1.000
_cell.length_b   1.000
_cell.length_c   1.000
_cell.angle_alpha   90.00
_cell.angle_beta   90.00
_cell.angle_gamma   90.00
#
_symmetry.space_group_name_H-M   'P 1'
#
loop_
_entity.id
_entity.type
_entity.pdbx_description
1 polymer ?
#
loop_
_entity_poly.entity_id
_entity_poly.type
_entity_poly.pdbx_seq_one_letter_code
_entity_poly.pdbx_strand_id
1 'polypeptide(L)' 'MNFPKNRMRVTHSHEGRQSEKGWLVLDIRGLDLDGVNSIVIPIEDIEKLQEGSQQQANPLEQLQKLLGKKEGEP' A
#
# COMPACT_ATOMS: atom_id res chain seq x y z
N MET A 1 2.51 -10.65 3.63
CA MET A 1 3.93 -10.28 3.72
C MET A 1 4.17 -9.68 5.10
N ASN A 2 5.13 -10.19 5.88
CA ASN A 2 5.47 -9.62 7.19
C ASN A 2 6.46 -8.47 6.99
N PHE A 3 6.00 -7.23 7.03
CA PHE A 3 6.89 -6.07 6.94
C PHE A 3 7.53 -5.77 8.30
N PRO A 4 8.86 -5.53 8.37
CA PRO A 4 9.54 -5.30 9.65
C PRO A 4 9.00 -4.06 10.37
N LYS A 5 8.53 -4.22 11.62
CA LYS A 5 7.93 -3.12 12.41
C LYS A 5 8.87 -1.93 12.63
N ASN A 6 10.17 -2.20 12.76
CA ASN A 6 11.21 -1.18 12.90
C ASN A 6 11.42 -0.33 11.64
N ARG A 7 10.88 -0.74 10.49
CA ARG A 7 10.90 0.01 9.23
C ARG A 7 9.56 0.70 8.93
N MET A 8 8.64 0.68 9.89
CA MET A 8 7.34 1.35 9.79
C MET A 8 7.30 2.54 10.73
N ARG A 9 6.75 3.66 10.27
CA ARG A 9 6.53 4.85 11.10
C ARG A 9 5.22 5.53 10.72
N VAL A 10 4.52 6.09 11.70
CA VAL A 10 3.39 7.00 11.45
C VAL A 10 3.87 8.45 11.55
N THR A 11 3.49 9.29 10.60
CA THR A 11 3.73 10.74 10.63
C THR A 11 2.44 11.51 10.39
N HIS A 12 2.25 12.65 11.05
CA HIS A 12 1.08 13.53 10.87
C HIS A 12 1.38 14.73 9.96
N SER A 13 2.61 14.81 9.45
CA SER A 13 3.03 15.80 8.46
C SER A 13 3.85 15.11 7.36
N HIS A 14 3.49 15.34 6.11
CA HIS A 14 4.20 14.84 4.93
C HIS A 14 4.04 15.81 3.75
N GLU A 15 5.15 16.21 3.11
CA GLU A 15 5.16 17.11 1.95
C GLU A 15 4.32 18.39 2.11
N GLY A 16 4.41 19.02 3.28
CA GLY A 16 3.66 20.25 3.59
C GLY A 16 2.17 20.06 3.85
N ARG A 17 1.67 18.82 3.79
CA ARG A 17 0.30 18.45 4.18
C ARG A 17 0.29 17.98 5.63
N GLN A 18 -0.78 18.35 6.34
CA GLN A 18 -1.12 17.80 7.65
C GLN A 18 -2.34 16.91 7.55
N SER A 19 -2.32 15.81 8.29
CA SER A 19 -3.45 14.88 8.39
C SER A 19 -3.64 14.50 9.85
N GLU A 20 -4.89 14.56 10.32
CA GLU A 20 -5.26 14.15 11.68
C GLU A 20 -4.97 12.67 11.91
N LYS A 21 -5.26 11.83 10.89
CA LYS A 21 -5.00 10.38 10.94
C LYS A 21 -3.57 10.03 10.57
N GLY A 22 -2.90 10.89 9.81
CA GLY A 22 -1.50 10.74 9.43
C GLY A 22 -1.26 9.77 8.26
N TRP A 23 0.01 9.45 8.07
CA TRP A 23 0.53 8.58 7.01
C TRP A 23 1.39 7.47 7.59
N LEU A 24 1.23 6.26 7.06
CA LEU A 24 2.13 5.15 7.27
C LEU A 24 3.30 5.26 6.29
N VAL A 25 4.51 5.39 6.81
CA VAL A 25 5.76 5.40 6.06
C VAL A 25 6.43 4.03 6.21
N LEU A 26 6.66 3.37 5.09
CA LEU A 26 7.37 2.09 4.99
C LEU A 26 8.75 2.35 4.39
N ASP A 27 9.79 2.14 5.18
CA ASP A 27 11.18 2.24 4.72
C ASP A 27 11.57 0.96 3.98
N ILE A 28 11.72 1.10 2.66
CA ILE A 28 12.03 -0.01 1.76
C ILE A 28 13.48 0.03 1.27
N ARG A 29 14.34 0.85 1.90
CA ARG A 29 15.77 0.85 1.60
C ARG A 29 16.38 -0.54 1.76
N GLY A 30 17.10 -0.98 0.73
CA GLY A 30 17.69 -2.31 0.67
C GLY A 30 16.70 -3.44 0.31
N LEU A 31 15.46 -3.12 -0.07
CA LEU A 31 14.70 -3.99 -0.95
C LEU A 31 15.14 -3.73 -2.40
N ASP A 32 15.07 -4.74 -3.25
CA ASP A 32 15.49 -4.72 -4.65
C ASP A 32 14.49 -3.93 -5.53
N LEU A 33 14.11 -2.74 -5.05
CA LEU A 33 13.19 -1.81 -5.67
C LEU A 33 14.01 -0.60 -6.13
N ASP A 34 14.32 -0.59 -7.41
CA ASP A 34 15.23 0.38 -8.00
C ASP A 34 14.75 1.83 -7.79
N GLY A 35 15.57 2.65 -7.15
CA GLY A 35 15.31 4.07 -6.89
C GLY A 35 14.25 4.41 -5.83
N VAL A 36 13.59 3.44 -5.19
CA VAL A 36 12.53 3.71 -4.21
C VAL A 36 13.01 3.48 -2.77
N ASN A 37 13.04 4.55 -1.98
CA ASN A 37 13.50 4.48 -0.58
C ASN A 37 12.36 4.32 0.43
N SER A 38 11.16 4.82 0.11
CA SER A 38 10.03 4.79 1.03
C SER A 38 8.70 4.77 0.31
N ILE A 39 7.74 4.03 0.84
CA ILE A 39 6.34 4.06 0.44
C ILE A 39 5.58 4.84 1.51
N VAL A 40 4.74 5.79 1.09
CA VAL A 40 3.94 6.61 2.00
C VAL A 40 2.47 6.39 1.68
N ILE A 41 1.70 5.97 2.68
CA ILE A 41 0.31 5.57 2.53
C ILE A 41 -0.54 6.41 3.51
N PRO A 42 -1.54 7.16 3.04
CA PRO A 42 -2.49 7.82 3.92
C PRO A 42 -3.26 6.78 4.75
N ILE A 43 -3.37 6.99 6.06
CA ILE A 43 -4.07 6.04 6.94
C ILE A 43 -5.57 5.97 6.61
N GLU A 44 -6.16 7.07 6.16
CA GLU A 44 -7.54 7.11 5.66
C GLU A 44 -7.82 6.12 4.53
N ASP A 45 -6.85 5.87 3.65
CA ASP A 45 -7.02 4.94 2.53
C ASP A 45 -6.93 3.50 3.00
N ILE A 46 -6.15 3.24 4.06
CA ILE A 46 -6.11 1.93 4.73
C ILE A 46 -7.47 1.62 5.36
N GLU A 47 -8.08 2.60 6.04
CA GLU A 47 -9.41 2.44 6.63
C GLU A 47 -10.47 2.18 5.56
N LYS A 48 -10.50 2.98 4.47
CA LYS A 48 -11.42 2.76 3.34
C LYS A 48 -11.23 1.35 2.73
N LEU A 49 -10.00 0.87 2.64
CA LEU A 49 -9.71 -0.49 2.16
C LEU A 49 -10.20 -1.56 3.15
N GLN A 50 -10.13 -1.33 4.46
CA GLN A 50 -10.67 -2.26 5.47
C GLN A 50 -12.21 -2.29 5.45
N GLU A 51 -12.84 -1.13 5.34
CA GLU A 51 -14.30 -0.99 5.19
C GLU A 51 -14.77 -1.64 3.87
N GLY A 52 -14.04 -1.41 2.77
CA GLY A 52 -14.29 -2.04 1.48
C GLY A 52 -14.03 -3.54 1.48
N SER A 53 -13.06 -4.04 2.25
CA SER A 53 -12.77 -5.48 2.41
C SER A 53 -13.81 -6.20 3.27
N GLN A 54 -14.55 -5.49 4.14
CA GLN A 54 -15.74 -6.04 4.80
C GLN A 54 -16.93 -6.18 3.83
N GLN A 55 -16.94 -5.43 2.72
CA GLN A 55 -17.98 -5.52 1.68
C GLN A 55 -17.56 -6.33 0.43
N GLN A 56 -16.26 -6.50 0.19
CA GLN A 56 -15.72 -7.24 -0.96
C GLN A 56 -14.86 -8.40 -0.47
N ALA A 57 -15.50 -9.55 -0.34
CA ALA A 57 -14.81 -10.83 -0.40
C ALA A 57 -13.93 -10.87 -1.67
N ASN A 58 -12.67 -11.27 -1.48
CA ASN A 58 -11.63 -11.54 -2.50
C ASN A 58 -10.92 -10.36 -3.20
N PRO A 59 -10.05 -9.64 -2.46
CA PRO A 59 -8.94 -8.90 -3.05
C PRO A 59 -8.01 -9.76 -3.92
N LEU A 60 -8.00 -11.09 -3.75
CA LEU A 60 -7.29 -12.04 -4.61
C LEU A 60 -7.89 -12.13 -6.03
N GLU A 61 -9.20 -11.96 -6.20
CA GLU A 61 -9.84 -12.00 -7.53
C GLU A 61 -9.54 -10.74 -8.35
N GLN A 62 -9.43 -9.57 -7.69
CA GLN A 62 -9.04 -8.33 -8.37
C GLN A 62 -7.58 -8.38 -8.84
N LEU A 63 -6.68 -8.96 -8.04
CA LEU A 63 -5.28 -9.16 -8.45
C LEU A 63 -5.15 -10.17 -9.60
N GLN A 64 -5.93 -11.25 -9.61
CA GLN A 64 -5.96 -12.20 -10.74
C GLN A 64 -6.50 -11.56 -12.03
N LYS A 65 -7.46 -10.65 -11.96
CA LYS A 65 -7.96 -9.92 -13.14
C LYS A 65 -6.95 -8.92 -13.70
N LEU A 66 -6.13 -8.32 -12.84
CA LEU A 66 -5.08 -7.38 -13.26
C LEU A 66 -3.83 -8.12 -13.79
N LEU A 67 -3.54 -9.30 -13.28
CA LEU A 67 -2.38 -10.12 -13.68
C LEU A 67 -2.71 -11.14 -14.79
N GLY A 68 -3.99 -11.42 -15.06
CA GLY A 68 -4.47 -12.46 -15.98
C GLY A 68 -4.84 -11.99 -17.40
N LYS A 69 -4.46 -10.78 -17.82
CA LYS A 69 -4.55 -10.36 -19.23
C LYS A 69 -3.16 -10.13 -19.82
N LYS A 70 -2.39 -11.20 -19.89
CA LYS A 70 -1.34 -11.36 -20.90
C LYS A 70 -1.15 -12.84 -21.14
N GLU A 71 -1.94 -13.39 -22.07
CA GLU A 71 -1.56 -14.46 -23.01
C GLU A 71 -2.80 -14.89 -23.81
N GLY A 72 -2.73 -14.69 -25.13
CA GLY A 72 -3.77 -15.05 -26.07
C GLY A 72 -4.01 -14.00 -27.15
N GLU A 73 -2.95 -13.57 -27.85
CA GLU A 73 -3.12 -13.09 -29.23
C GLU A 73 -3.39 -14.31 -30.14
N PRO A 74 -4.23 -14.15 -31.18
CA PRO A 74 -4.73 -15.24 -32.03
C PRO A 74 -3.68 -15.88 -32.95
#